data_AF-L8FN81-F1
#
_entry.id   AF-L8FN81-F1
#
_cell.length_a   1.000
_cell.length_b   1.000
_cell.length_c   1.000
_cell.angle_alpha   90.00
_cell.angle_beta   90.00
_cell.angle_gamma   90.00
#
_symmetry.space_group_name_H-M   'P 1'
#
loop_
_entity.id
_entity.type
_entity.pdbx_description
1 polymer ?
#
loop_
_entity_poly.entity_id
_entity_poly.type
_entity_poly.pdbx_seq_one_letter_code
_entity_poly.pdbx_strand_id
1 'polypeptide(L)'
;MSARRQDFMARYDWIRTGLCFEPRGHDMMSGGFLYPPTTPEADVGILFIETSGCLPMCGHGTIGIVTFALEHGLITPRTRGKVIAEVPAGVIELDYVQDGARVRSVRIRNVASMA
;
A
#
# COMPACT_ATOMS: atom_id res chain seq x y z
N MET A 1 -7.63 -8.65 2.68
CA MET A 1 -7.35 -7.83 1.47
C MET A 1 -7.59 -8.48 0.10
N SER A 2 -7.32 -9.79 -0.12
CA SER A 2 -7.51 -10.43 -1.45
C SER A 2 -8.92 -10.26 -2.05
N ALA A 3 -9.98 -10.47 -1.26
CA ALA A 3 -11.35 -10.25 -1.71
C ALA A 3 -11.61 -8.80 -2.17
N ARG A 4 -11.03 -7.80 -1.48
CA ARG A 4 -11.13 -6.38 -1.90
C ARG A 4 -10.42 -6.11 -3.22
N ARG A 5 -9.29 -6.77 -3.49
CA ARG A 5 -8.62 -6.69 -4.79
C ARG A 5 -9.50 -7.25 -5.92
N GLN A 6 -10.11 -8.42 -5.70
CA GLN A 6 -11.00 -9.03 -6.68
C GLN A 6 -12.22 -8.14 -6.95
N ASP A 7 -12.83 -7.62 -5.89
CA ASP A 7 -13.95 -6.69 -5.96
C ASP A 7 -13.60 -5.39 -6.71
N PHE A 8 -12.42 -4.81 -6.41
CA PHE A 8 -11.90 -3.64 -7.11
C PHE A 8 -11.75 -3.89 -8.60
N MET A 9 -11.12 -5.00 -8.99
CA MET A 9 -10.96 -5.35 -10.41
C MET A 9 -12.31 -5.61 -11.10
N ALA A 10 -13.28 -6.20 -10.40
CA ALA A 10 -14.58 -6.52 -10.99
C ALA A 10 -15.49 -5.30 -11.17
N ARG A 11 -15.46 -4.34 -10.25
CA ARG A 11 -16.44 -3.23 -10.19
C ARG A 11 -15.85 -1.84 -10.37
N TYR A 12 -14.55 -1.67 -10.13
CA TYR A 12 -13.90 -0.37 -9.98
C TYR A 12 -12.62 -0.21 -10.81
N ASP A 13 -12.33 -1.11 -11.75
CA ASP A 13 -11.13 -1.02 -12.59
C ASP A 13 -11.06 0.26 -13.45
N TRP A 14 -12.22 0.91 -13.65
CA TRP A 14 -12.29 2.23 -14.26
C TRP A 14 -11.48 3.29 -13.48
N ILE A 15 -11.32 3.14 -12.16
CA ILE A 15 -10.48 4.04 -11.34
C ILE A 15 -9.01 3.85 -11.70
N ARG A 16 -8.55 2.58 -11.79
CA ARG A 16 -7.17 2.27 -12.19
C ARG A 16 -6.88 2.81 -13.58
N THR A 17 -7.72 2.48 -14.56
CA THR A 17 -7.52 2.95 -15.95
C THR A 17 -7.58 4.47 -16.04
N GLY A 18 -8.48 5.13 -15.30
CA GLY A 18 -8.58 6.58 -15.26
C GLY A 18 -7.39 7.32 -14.62
N LEU A 19 -6.65 6.66 -13.72
CA LEU A 19 -5.48 7.21 -13.01
C LEU A 19 -4.14 6.80 -13.62
N CYS A 20 -4.02 5.55 -14.09
CA CYS A 20 -2.76 4.99 -14.58
C CYS A 20 -2.54 5.25 -16.08
N PHE A 21 -3.59 5.35 -16.89
CA PHE A 21 -3.45 5.58 -18.33
C PHE A 21 -3.47 7.06 -18.70
N GLU A 22 -2.96 7.35 -19.89
CA GLU A 22 -3.03 8.69 -20.47
C GLU A 22 -4.49 9.19 -20.52
N PRO A 23 -4.73 10.50 -20.30
CA PRO A 23 -3.74 11.59 -20.20
C PRO A 23 -3.23 11.86 -18.77
N ARG A 24 -3.72 11.13 -17.74
CA ARG A 24 -3.36 11.41 -16.34
C ARG A 24 -2.12 10.65 -15.88
N GLY A 25 -1.97 9.42 -16.36
CA GLY A 25 -0.81 8.59 -16.12
C GLY A 25 0.05 8.41 -17.38
N HIS A 26 0.80 7.32 -17.39
CA HIS A 26 1.70 6.90 -18.46
C HIS A 26 2.03 5.41 -18.26
N ASP A 27 2.72 4.77 -19.20
CA ASP A 27 2.93 3.31 -19.23
C ASP A 27 3.59 2.70 -17.97
N MET A 28 4.32 3.52 -17.20
CA MET A 28 5.02 3.13 -15.97
C MET A 28 4.33 3.64 -14.70
N MET A 29 3.09 4.12 -14.81
CA MET A 29 2.36 4.68 -13.67
C MET A 29 1.91 3.57 -12.71
N SER A 30 2.21 3.78 -11.43
CA SER A 30 1.73 2.95 -10.32
C SER A 30 1.16 3.82 -9.22
N GLY A 31 0.25 3.26 -8.44
CA GLY A 31 -0.41 3.94 -7.34
C GLY A 31 -0.83 2.98 -6.24
N GLY A 32 -1.38 3.52 -5.17
CA GLY A 32 -1.93 2.72 -4.09
C GLY A 32 -3.03 3.44 -3.33
N PHE A 33 -3.95 2.65 -2.80
CA PHE A 33 -5.05 3.13 -1.98
C PHE A 33 -4.86 2.65 -0.54
N LEU A 34 -5.08 3.56 0.41
CA LEU A 34 -5.23 3.23 1.81
C LEU A 34 -6.67 2.76 2.07
N TYR A 35 -6.79 1.65 2.79
CA TYR A 35 -8.05 1.08 3.22
C TYR A 35 -8.04 0.96 4.75
N PRO A 36 -9.23 1.01 5.39
CA PRO A 36 -9.37 0.51 6.74
C PRO A 36 -8.88 -0.95 6.80
N PRO A 37 -8.16 -1.36 7.85
CA PRO A 37 -7.70 -2.74 7.98
C PRO A 37 -8.89 -3.73 7.99
N THR A 38 -8.68 -4.95 7.51
CA THR A 38 -9.63 -6.07 7.63
C THR A 38 -9.49 -6.84 8.93
N THR A 39 -8.37 -6.73 9.64
CA THR A 39 -8.14 -7.39 10.92
C THR A 39 -7.83 -6.40 12.04
N PRO A 40 -8.18 -6.72 13.29
CA PRO A 40 -7.87 -5.87 14.43
C PRO A 40 -6.38 -5.83 14.76
N GLU A 41 -5.49 -6.59 14.11
CA GLU A 41 -4.03 -6.56 14.30
C GLU A 41 -3.31 -5.59 13.33
N ALA A 42 -3.94 -5.26 12.19
CA ALA A 42 -3.35 -4.39 11.18
C ALA A 42 -3.68 -2.91 11.39
N ASP A 43 -2.70 -2.03 11.15
CA ASP A 43 -2.89 -0.58 11.21
C ASP A 43 -3.58 -0.05 9.94
N VAL A 44 -3.36 -0.69 8.80
CA VAL A 44 -3.88 -0.24 7.50
C VAL A 44 -3.95 -1.37 6.48
N GLY A 45 -4.90 -1.29 5.54
CA GLY A 45 -4.90 -2.08 4.31
C GLY A 45 -4.35 -1.25 3.14
N ILE A 46 -3.58 -1.87 2.25
CA ILE A 46 -3.03 -1.21 1.06
C ILE A 46 -3.41 -2.02 -0.18
N LEU A 47 -3.99 -1.35 -1.17
CA LEU A 47 -4.28 -1.93 -2.50
C LEU A 47 -3.46 -1.20 -3.55
N PHE A 48 -2.62 -1.93 -4.29
CA PHE A 48 -1.77 -1.36 -5.34
C PHE A 48 -2.42 -1.45 -6.71
N ILE A 49 -2.28 -0.40 -7.50
CA ILE A 49 -2.69 -0.31 -8.89
C ILE A 49 -1.52 0.02 -9.79
N GLU A 50 -1.52 -0.53 -11.00
CA GLU A 50 -0.53 -0.30 -12.04
C GLU A 50 -1.21 -0.39 -13.42
N THR A 51 -0.51 0.03 -14.47
CA THR A 51 -0.93 -0.20 -15.86
C THR A 51 -1.20 -1.68 -16.16
N SER A 52 -0.46 -2.59 -15.53
CA SER A 52 -0.61 -4.05 -15.66
C SER A 52 -1.80 -4.65 -14.88
N GLY A 53 -2.39 -3.91 -13.94
CA GLY A 53 -3.51 -4.37 -13.10
C GLY A 53 -3.33 -4.04 -11.62
N CYS A 54 -4.02 -4.78 -10.74
CA CYS A 54 -3.81 -4.68 -9.30
C CYS A 54 -2.72 -5.65 -8.84
N LEU A 55 -1.65 -5.15 -8.21
CA LEU A 55 -0.54 -5.96 -7.71
C LEU A 55 -0.84 -6.56 -6.33
N PRO A 56 -0.42 -7.80 -6.06
CA PRO A 56 -0.63 -8.42 -4.75
C PRO A 56 0.27 -7.84 -3.66
N MET A 57 1.46 -7.35 -4.02
CA MET A 57 2.43 -6.66 -3.17
C MET A 57 3.30 -5.78 -4.07
N CYS A 58 3.69 -4.60 -3.60
CA CYS A 58 4.62 -3.70 -4.30
C CYS A 58 5.63 -3.10 -3.31
N GLY A 59 6.92 -3.42 -3.44
CA GLY A 59 7.95 -2.98 -2.48
C GLY A 59 8.13 -1.46 -2.45
N HIS A 60 8.43 -0.84 -3.60
CA HIS A 60 8.61 0.62 -3.68
C HIS A 60 7.32 1.37 -3.36
N GLY A 61 6.17 0.85 -3.85
CA GLY A 61 4.85 1.42 -3.56
C GLY A 61 4.53 1.40 -2.07
N THR A 62 4.91 0.33 -1.36
CA THR A 62 4.76 0.26 0.10
C THR A 62 5.59 1.32 0.81
N ILE A 63 6.87 1.48 0.44
CA ILE A 63 7.75 2.50 1.05
C ILE A 63 7.15 3.90 0.84
N GLY A 64 6.76 4.21 -0.40
CA GLY A 64 6.21 5.52 -0.77
C GLY A 64 4.90 5.82 -0.05
N ILE A 65 3.95 4.89 -0.08
CA ILE A 65 2.61 5.12 0.50
C ILE A 65 2.66 5.19 2.03
N VAL A 66 3.48 4.36 2.70
CA VAL A 66 3.62 4.41 4.17
C VAL A 66 4.29 5.70 4.59
N THR A 67 5.33 6.14 3.86
CA THR A 67 5.96 7.43 4.08
C THR A 67 4.94 8.57 3.99
N PHE A 68 4.24 8.68 2.85
CA PHE A 68 3.20 9.68 2.64
C PHE A 68 2.12 9.63 3.73
N ALA A 69 1.62 8.44 4.06
CA ALA A 69 0.54 8.28 5.02
C ALA A 69 0.95 8.68 6.45
N LEU A 70 2.18 8.38 6.87
CA LEU A 70 2.72 8.77 8.19
C LEU A 70 2.97 10.28 8.27
N GLU A 71 3.61 10.86 7.26
CA GLU A 71 3.96 12.29 7.25
C GLU A 71 2.71 13.19 7.23
N HIS A 72 1.63 12.73 6.60
CA HIS A 72 0.35 13.45 6.53
C HIS A 72 -0.68 13.00 7.58
N GLY A 73 -0.33 12.10 8.51
CA GLY A 73 -1.24 11.64 9.57
C GLY A 73 -2.45 10.85 9.07
N LEU A 74 -2.38 10.28 7.86
CA LEU A 74 -3.43 9.42 7.29
C LEU A 74 -3.48 8.04 7.95
N ILE A 75 -2.35 7.60 8.52
CA ILE A 75 -2.28 6.44 9.39
C ILE A 75 -1.63 6.84 10.72
N THR A 76 -2.20 6.34 11.82
CA THR A 76 -1.60 6.46 13.15
C THR A 76 -1.28 5.06 13.64
N PRO A 77 -0.02 4.62 13.57
CA PRO A 77 0.32 3.26 13.97
C PRO A 77 0.18 3.09 15.47
N ARG A 78 -0.25 1.89 15.89
CA ARG A 78 -0.40 1.59 17.33
C ARG A 78 0.90 1.64 18.09
N THR A 79 1.99 1.22 17.45
CA THR A 79 3.34 1.26 18.01
C THR A 79 4.19 2.20 17.18
N ARG A 80 4.68 3.29 17.78
CA ARG A 80 5.57 4.23 17.08
C ARG A 80 6.79 3.49 16.53
N GLY A 81 7.14 3.79 15.27
CA GLY A 81 8.24 3.13 14.55
C GLY A 81 7.87 1.80 13.90
N LYS A 82 6.64 1.31 14.06
CA LYS A 82 6.16 0.07 13.41
C LYS A 82 4.82 0.30 12.71
N VAL A 83 4.62 -0.35 11.57
CA VAL A 83 3.31 -0.43 10.89
C VAL A 83 3.06 -1.89 10.52
N ILE A 84 1.88 -2.39 10.86
CA ILE A 84 1.37 -3.67 10.36
C ILE A 84 0.41 -3.35 9.22
N ALA A 85 0.77 -3.72 7.99
CA ALA A 85 -0.05 -3.44 6.82
C ALA A 85 -0.57 -4.74 6.19
N GLU A 86 -1.83 -4.73 5.76
CA GLU A 86 -2.40 -5.80 4.96
C GLU A 86 -2.31 -5.43 3.48
N VAL A 87 -1.66 -6.27 2.69
CA VAL A 87 -1.67 -6.21 1.24
C VAL A 87 -2.43 -7.43 0.69
N PRO A 88 -2.84 -7.47 -0.60
CA PRO A 88 -3.53 -8.64 -1.11
C PRO A 88 -2.72 -9.95 -1.01
N ALA A 89 -1.38 -9.89 -0.99
CA ALA A 89 -0.50 -11.04 -0.76
C ALA A 89 -0.47 -11.56 0.69
N GLY A 90 -0.92 -10.78 1.67
CA GLY A 90 -0.85 -11.11 3.09
C GLY A 90 -0.49 -9.92 3.98
N VAL A 91 -0.20 -10.21 5.24
CA VAL A 91 0.27 -9.20 6.21
C VAL A 91 1.77 -8.97 6.01
N ILE A 92 2.19 -7.73 6.04
CA ILE A 92 3.60 -7.32 6.05
C ILE A 92 3.88 -6.44 7.28
N GLU A 93 5.10 -6.55 7.80
CA GLU A 93 5.57 -5.74 8.92
C GLU A 93 6.55 -4.69 8.41
N LEU A 94 6.40 -3.47 8.92
CA LEU A 94 7.20 -2.33 8.50
C LEU A 94 7.84 -1.71 9.74
N ASP A 95 9.15 -1.50 9.70
CA ASP A 95 9.84 -0.66 10.67
C ASP A 95 10.16 0.69 10.00
N TYR A 96 9.86 1.81 10.65
CA TYR A 96 10.16 3.14 10.13
C TYR A 96 10.91 4.01 11.13
N VAL A 97 11.79 4.88 10.62
CA VAL A 97 12.47 5.91 11.41
C VAL A 97 11.87 7.26 11.03
N GLN A 98 11.44 8.03 12.03
CA GLN A 98 10.85 9.35 11.84
C GLN A 98 11.55 10.39 12.70
N ASP A 99 11.88 11.53 12.09
CA ASP A 99 12.49 12.70 12.69
C ASP A 99 11.53 13.89 12.53
N GLY A 100 10.94 14.33 13.65
CA GLY A 100 9.82 15.27 13.63
C GLY A 100 8.66 14.75 12.78
N ALA A 101 8.28 15.50 11.76
CA ALA A 101 7.22 15.13 10.82
C ALA A 101 7.71 14.26 9.66
N ARG A 102 9.02 14.04 9.50
CA ARG A 102 9.60 13.44 8.28
C ARG A 102 10.06 12.01 8.50
N VAL A 103 9.62 11.09 7.65
CA VAL A 103 10.09 9.71 7.63
C VAL A 103 11.43 9.64 6.90
N ARG A 104 12.42 9.03 7.54
CA ARG A 104 13.81 8.92 7.04
C ARG A 104 14.06 7.60 6.35
N SER A 105 13.43 6.53 6.82
CA SER A 105 13.56 5.20 6.24
C SER A 105 12.34 4.35 6.58
N VAL A 106 12.05 3.40 5.69
CA VAL A 106 11.08 2.33 5.89
C VAL A 106 11.76 1.03 5.50
N ARG A 107 11.71 0.04 6.39
CA ARG A 107 12.16 -1.33 6.16
C ARG A 107 10.93 -2.23 6.10
N ILE A 108 10.87 -3.09 5.08
CA ILE A 108 9.77 -4.03 4.90
C ILE A 108 10.25 -5.44 5.26
N ARG A 109 9.54 -6.11 6.16
CA ARG A 109 9.55 -7.57 6.27
C ARG A 109 8.38 -8.10 5.45
N ASN A 110 8.72 -8.62 4.26
CA ASN A 110 7.73 -9.08 3.30
C ASN A 110 7.17 -10.46 3.68
N VAL A 111 6.07 -10.83 3.03
CA VAL A 111 5.57 -12.22 3.02
C VAL A 111 6.65 -13.18 2.53
N ALA A 112 6.52 -14.47 2.89
CA ALA A 112 7.44 -15.51 2.47
C ALA A 112 7.63 -15.50 0.94
N SER A 113 8.89 -15.48 0.51
CA SER A 113 9.28 -15.48 -0.89
C SER A 113 10.02 -16.80 -1.16
N MET A 114 9.33 -17.78 -1.75
CA MET A 114 9.90 -19.07 -2.13
C MET A 114 9.42 -19.43 -3.54
N ALA A 115 10.28 -20.12 -4.29
CA ALA A 115 9.99 -20.68 -5.61
C ALA A 115 9.31 -22.04 -5.46
#